data_AF-A0A2S8I015-F1
#
_entry.id   AF-A0A2S8I015-F1
#
_cell.length_a   1.000
_cell.length_b   1.000
_cell.length_c   1.000
_cell.angle_alpha   90.00
_cell.angle_beta   90.00
_cell.angle_gamma   90.00
#
_symmetry.space_group_name_H-M   'P 1'
#
loop_
_entity.id
_entity.type
_entity.pdbx_description
1 polymer ?
#
loop_
_entity_poly.entity_id
_entity_poly.type
_entity_poly.pdbx_seq_one_letter_code
_entity_poly.pdbx_strand_id
1 'polypeptide(L)'
;MRDGTDLQVDERFINADGLVILEYMTFRVRIQHAHAFAGYPLDPQRQRQRVNVEAGEYDARLTLREFEPVVGAENCLQLVDADARGGDLSVKLREFDELMSFPVDVNPLHIEVLSSRLTRPDEF
;
A
#
# COMPACT_ATOMS: atom_id res chain seq x y z
N MET A 1 -12.82 36.71 2.01
CA MET A 1 -13.48 35.45 2.38
C MET A 1 -12.39 34.40 2.51
N ARG A 2 -12.46 33.58 3.56
CA ARG A 2 -11.44 32.59 3.94
C ARG A 2 -11.33 31.47 2.90
N ASP A 3 -10.07 31.07 2.69
CA ASP A 3 -9.51 29.94 1.95
C ASP A 3 -10.49 28.84 1.53
N GLY A 4 -10.66 28.70 0.22
CA GLY A 4 -11.03 27.43 -0.39
C GLY A 4 -9.77 26.59 -0.55
N THR A 5 -9.69 25.49 0.18
CA THR A 5 -8.66 24.45 0.04
C THR A 5 -8.80 23.79 -1.33
N ASP A 6 -8.08 24.31 -2.34
CA ASP A 6 -7.85 23.59 -3.59
C ASP A 6 -6.88 22.43 -3.34
N LEU A 7 -7.38 21.20 -3.42
CA LEU A 7 -6.56 20.02 -3.65
C LEU A 7 -7.38 18.98 -4.40
N GLN A 8 -7.63 19.25 -5.68
CA GLN A 8 -8.10 18.23 -6.62
C GLN A 8 -6.92 17.87 -7.52
N VAL A 9 -6.28 16.72 -7.25
CA VAL A 9 -5.30 16.15 -8.19
C VAL A 9 -5.53 14.66 -8.37
N ASP A 10 -5.96 14.33 -9.58
CA ASP A 10 -5.63 13.10 -10.29
C ASP A 10 -5.40 13.50 -11.76
N GLU A 11 -4.14 13.56 -12.19
CA GLU A 11 -3.72 13.29 -13.57
C GLU A 11 -2.69 12.15 -13.53
N ARG A 12 -3.06 11.06 -12.85
CA ARG A 12 -2.34 9.80 -12.61
C ARG A 12 -0.85 9.93 -12.24
N PHE A 13 -0.57 10.84 -11.30
CA PHE A 13 0.56 10.79 -10.33
C PHE A 13 1.94 11.20 -10.89
N ILE A 14 2.06 12.46 -11.29
CA ILE A 14 3.05 12.96 -12.25
C ILE A 14 4.36 13.44 -11.60
N ASN A 15 5.52 13.15 -12.20
CA ASN A 15 6.42 14.24 -12.65
C ASN A 15 7.06 13.98 -14.03
N ALA A 16 7.43 15.06 -14.74
CA ALA A 16 8.85 15.37 -14.95
C ALA A 16 9.34 16.68 -14.29
N ASP A 17 8.53 17.35 -13.46
CA ASP A 17 8.95 18.05 -12.21
C ASP A 17 7.77 18.71 -11.46
N GLY A 18 6.64 18.01 -11.29
CA GLY A 18 5.47 18.46 -10.52
C GLY A 18 4.87 17.38 -9.62
N LEU A 19 5.76 16.66 -8.91
CA LEU A 19 5.63 15.33 -8.27
C LEU A 19 4.42 15.02 -7.37
N VAL A 20 3.74 13.90 -7.68
CA VAL A 20 3.31 12.91 -6.67
C VAL A 20 3.88 11.54 -7.05
N ILE A 21 4.99 11.15 -6.42
CA ILE A 21 5.49 9.76 -6.49
C ILE A 21 4.45 8.90 -5.78
N LEU A 22 4.02 7.80 -6.39
CA LEU A 22 3.11 6.83 -5.78
C LEU A 22 3.55 6.37 -4.36
N GLU A 23 4.85 6.49 -4.06
CA GLU A 23 5.48 6.27 -2.76
C GLU A 23 4.97 7.21 -1.65
N TYR A 24 4.48 8.40 -2.01
CA TYR A 24 3.96 9.41 -1.07
C TYR A 24 2.43 9.44 -1.05
N MET A 25 1.77 8.38 -1.51
CA MET A 25 0.33 8.25 -1.45
C MET A 25 -0.10 7.21 -0.42
N THR A 26 -1.13 7.54 0.33
CA THR A 26 -1.87 6.59 1.15
C THR A 26 -3.24 6.39 0.49
N PHE A 27 -3.53 5.13 0.19
CA PHE A 27 -4.80 4.67 -0.35
C PHE A 27 -5.60 4.07 0.78
N ARG A 28 -6.86 4.45 0.92
CA ARG A 28 -7.79 3.67 1.72
C ARG A 28 -8.29 2.54 0.84
N VAL A 29 -8.05 1.29 1.25
CA VAL A 29 -8.45 0.11 0.51
C VAL A 29 -9.36 -0.76 1.36
N ARG A 30 -10.21 -1.56 0.70
CA ARG A 30 -10.96 -2.64 1.32
C ARG A 30 -10.54 -3.97 0.72
N ILE A 31 -10.09 -4.87 1.57
CA ILE A 31 -9.83 -6.27 1.24
C ILE A 31 -11.11 -7.06 1.47
N GLN A 32 -11.66 -7.64 0.41
CA GLN A 32 -12.99 -8.26 0.43
C GLN A 32 -12.98 -9.66 1.07
N HIS A 33 -11.87 -10.37 0.96
CA HIS A 33 -11.76 -11.76 1.42
C HIS A 33 -10.49 -11.95 2.25
N ALA A 34 -10.65 -12.60 3.41
CA ALA A 34 -9.52 -13.11 4.15
C ALA A 34 -8.75 -14.09 3.24
N HIS A 35 -7.42 -14.05 3.32
CA HIS A 35 -6.52 -14.86 2.49
C HIS A 35 -6.46 -14.48 0.99
N ALA A 36 -7.08 -13.37 0.55
CA ALA A 36 -6.89 -12.85 -0.80
C ALA A 36 -5.41 -12.50 -1.06
N PHE A 37 -4.74 -11.97 -0.03
CA PHE A 37 -3.31 -11.67 -0.04
C PHE A 37 -2.61 -12.29 1.15
N ALA A 38 -1.30 -12.45 1.03
CA ALA A 38 -0.42 -12.81 2.12
C ALA A 38 0.82 -11.92 2.08
N GLY A 39 1.18 -11.38 3.24
CA GLY A 39 2.28 -10.44 3.40
C GLY A 39 3.24 -10.85 4.51
N TYR A 40 4.19 -9.97 4.76
CA TYR A 40 5.26 -10.15 5.73
C TYR A 40 5.19 -9.02 6.77
N PRO A 41 5.15 -9.33 8.08
CA PRO A 41 5.23 -8.33 9.12
C PRO A 41 6.48 -7.45 8.98
N LEU A 42 6.36 -6.16 9.29
CA LEU A 42 7.52 -5.25 9.34
C LEU A 42 8.45 -5.52 10.52
N ASP A 43 7.95 -6.19 11.58
CA ASP A 43 8.73 -6.60 12.74
C ASP A 43 9.95 -7.47 12.32
N PRO A 44 11.20 -7.04 12.60
CA PRO A 44 12.41 -7.79 12.25
C PRO A 44 12.43 -9.22 12.79
N GLN A 45 11.79 -9.49 13.92
CA GLN A 45 11.72 -10.84 14.49
C GLN A 45 10.79 -11.76 13.70
N ARG A 46 9.84 -11.19 12.95
CA ARG A 46 8.78 -11.91 12.25
C ARG A 46 8.82 -11.72 10.73
N GLN A 47 9.81 -11.01 10.19
CA GLN A 47 9.91 -10.70 8.77
C GLN A 47 9.91 -11.91 7.82
N ARG A 48 10.27 -13.10 8.31
CA ARG A 48 10.25 -14.36 7.54
C ARG A 48 8.91 -15.08 7.60
N GLN A 49 8.03 -14.68 8.51
CA GLN A 49 6.71 -15.28 8.66
C GLN A 49 5.77 -14.67 7.64
N ARG A 50 5.25 -15.51 6.74
CA ARG A 50 4.18 -15.10 5.83
C ARG A 50 2.85 -15.21 6.57
N VAL A 51 2.08 -14.12 6.60
CA VAL A 51 0.80 -14.01 7.30
C VAL A 51 -0.26 -13.59 6.29
N ASN A 52 -1.45 -14.18 6.40
CA ASN A 52 -2.55 -13.80 5.54
C ASN A 52 -3.09 -12.43 5.93
N VAL A 53 -3.50 -11.65 4.94
CA VAL A 53 -4.23 -10.41 5.15
C VAL A 53 -5.69 -10.78 5.44
N GLU A 54 -6.22 -10.24 6.53
CA GLU A 54 -7.62 -10.42 6.89
C GLU A 54 -8.53 -9.55 6.01
N ALA A 55 -9.82 -9.88 5.94
CA ALA A 55 -10.79 -9.01 5.30
C ALA A 55 -11.00 -7.75 6.17
N GLY A 56 -11.01 -6.57 5.55
CA GLY A 56 -11.09 -5.32 6.28
C GLY A 56 -10.77 -4.09 5.45
N GLU A 57 -10.82 -2.93 6.10
CA GLU A 57 -10.38 -1.66 5.52
C GLU A 57 -9.03 -1.27 6.11
N TYR A 58 -8.12 -0.83 5.25
CA TYR A 58 -6.75 -0.51 5.61
C TYR A 58 -6.29 0.76 4.90
N ASP A 59 -5.36 1.46 5.53
CA ASP A 59 -4.49 2.39 4.83
C ASP A 59 -3.39 1.58 4.12
N ALA A 60 -3.15 1.89 2.85
CA ALA A 60 -2.24 1.17 1.98
C ALA A 60 -1.25 2.13 1.31
N ARG A 61 0.03 1.75 1.25
CA ARG A 61 1.12 2.57 0.72
C ARG A 61 2.01 1.73 -0.20
N LEU A 62 2.47 2.32 -1.29
CA LEU A 62 3.49 1.68 -2.13
C LEU A 62 4.87 1.97 -1.55
N THR A 63 5.62 0.92 -1.24
CA THR A 63 6.94 1.04 -0.59
C THR A 63 7.96 0.11 -1.22
N LEU A 64 9.24 0.46 -1.08
CA LEU A 64 10.37 -0.43 -1.36
C LEU A 64 10.82 -1.08 -0.06
N ARG A 65 10.90 -2.41 -0.04
CA ARG A 65 11.35 -3.17 1.12
C ARG A 65 12.38 -4.21 0.75
N GLU A 66 13.51 -4.18 1.45
CA GLU A 66 14.51 -5.25 1.38
C GLU A 66 14.11 -6.38 2.32
N PHE A 67 13.91 -7.59 1.75
CA PHE A 67 13.65 -8.80 2.53
C PHE A 67 14.92 -9.63 2.72
N GLU A 68 15.78 -9.64 1.71
CA GLU A 68 17.06 -10.35 1.69
C GLU A 68 18.12 -9.52 0.96
N PRO A 69 19.32 -9.32 1.53
CA PRO A 69 20.35 -8.45 0.93
C PRO A 69 20.81 -8.84 -0.47
N VAL A 70 20.75 -10.14 -0.78
CA VAL A 70 21.19 -10.66 -2.09
C VAL A 70 20.14 -10.40 -3.17
N VAL A 71 18.86 -10.36 -2.80
CA VAL A 71 17.73 -10.15 -3.74
C VAL A 71 17.49 -8.66 -3.97
N GLY A 72 17.82 -7.82 -2.98
CA GLY A 72 17.62 -6.37 -3.02
C GLY A 72 16.22 -5.94 -2.57
N ALA A 73 15.95 -4.64 -2.66
CA ALA A 73 14.65 -4.06 -2.33
C ALA A 73 13.58 -4.43 -3.38
N GLU A 74 12.39 -4.81 -2.90
CA GLU A 74 11.24 -5.17 -3.72
C GLU A 74 10.09 -4.19 -3.52
N ASN A 75 9.34 -3.91 -4.59
CA ASN A 75 8.11 -3.13 -4.52
C ASN A 75 7.02 -3.90 -3.77
N CYS A 76 6.42 -3.23 -2.78
CA CYS A 76 5.40 -3.77 -1.91
C CYS A 76 4.21 -2.83 -1.79
N LEU A 77 3.05 -3.43 -1.54
CA LEU A 77 1.91 -2.75 -0.93
C LEU A 77 2.02 -2.97 0.58
N GLN A 78 2.34 -1.92 1.33
CA GLN A 78 2.27 -1.92 2.79
C GLN A 78 0.84 -1.62 3.22
N LEU A 79 0.25 -2.51 4.01
CA LEU A 79 -1.05 -2.34 4.65
C LEU A 79 -0.82 -2.02 6.13
N VAL A 80 -1.31 -0.85 6.57
CA VAL A 80 -1.16 -0.36 7.94
C VAL A 80 -2.11 -1.12 8.86
N ASP A 81 -1.61 -1.55 10.02
CA ASP A 81 -2.36 -2.30 11.05
C ASP A 81 -3.07 -3.57 10.54
N ALA A 82 -2.56 -4.19 9.47
CA ALA A 82 -3.18 -5.35 8.83
C ALA A 82 -2.79 -6.70 9.44
N ASP A 83 -1.77 -6.77 10.29
CA ASP A 83 -1.45 -7.94 11.11
C ASP A 83 -2.53 -8.10 12.19
N ALA A 84 -2.91 -9.34 12.52
CA ALA A 84 -3.83 -9.65 13.62
C ALA A 84 -3.39 -9.06 14.98
N ARG A 85 -2.12 -8.67 15.11
CA ARG A 85 -1.56 -7.98 16.30
C ARG A 85 -1.58 -6.45 16.21
N GLY A 86 -2.17 -5.87 15.17
CA GLY A 86 -2.21 -4.41 14.93
C GLY A 86 -0.86 -3.86 14.47
N GLY A 87 -0.22 -4.54 13.54
CA GLY A 87 1.04 -4.08 12.94
C GLY A 87 1.00 -4.15 11.43
N ASP A 88 1.95 -3.52 10.78
CA ASP A 88 1.94 -3.39 9.32
C ASP A 88 2.35 -4.70 8.62
N LEU A 89 1.74 -4.94 7.45
CA LEU A 89 2.07 -6.04 6.56
C LEU A 89 2.56 -5.51 5.21
N SER A 90 3.71 -5.98 4.74
CA SER A 90 4.16 -5.76 3.36
C SER A 90 3.75 -6.92 2.46
N VAL A 91 2.94 -6.66 1.45
CA VAL A 91 2.57 -7.60 0.39
C VAL A 91 3.40 -7.30 -0.85
N LYS A 92 4.15 -8.27 -1.35
CA LYS A 92 4.97 -8.09 -2.56
C LYS A 92 4.05 -7.96 -3.78
N LEU A 93 4.22 -6.90 -4.58
CA LEU A 93 3.33 -6.65 -5.72
C LEU A 93 3.39 -7.80 -6.74
N ARG A 94 4.60 -8.30 -7.02
CA ARG A 94 4.84 -9.36 -8.01
C ARG A 94 4.26 -10.73 -7.65
N GLU A 95 3.81 -10.93 -6.42
CA GLU A 95 3.19 -12.20 -6.02
C GLU A 95 1.72 -12.29 -6.44
N PHE A 96 1.12 -11.17 -6.83
CA PHE A 96 -0.30 -11.06 -7.16
C PHE A 96 -0.47 -10.18 -8.40
N ASP A 97 -0.89 -10.77 -9.53
CA ASP A 97 -0.95 -10.08 -10.84
C ASP A 97 -1.74 -8.76 -10.78
N GLU A 98 -2.83 -8.74 -10.02
CA GLU A 98 -3.67 -7.56 -9.81
C GLU A 98 -3.00 -6.42 -9.03
N LEU A 99 -1.98 -6.72 -8.21
CA LEU A 99 -1.22 -5.70 -7.48
C LEU A 99 -0.12 -5.07 -8.34
N MET A 100 0.28 -5.69 -9.45
CA MET A 100 1.25 -5.12 -10.39
C MET A 100 0.75 -3.83 -11.05
N SER A 101 -0.58 -3.68 -11.16
CA SER A 101 -1.24 -2.51 -11.73
C SER A 101 -1.90 -1.61 -10.67
N PHE A 102 -1.66 -1.88 -9.39
CA PHE A 102 -2.20 -1.07 -8.29
C PHE A 102 -1.71 0.39 -8.39
N PRO A 103 -2.57 1.40 -8.19
CA PRO A 103 -3.98 1.34 -7.78
C PRO A 103 -4.99 1.34 -8.96
N VAL A 104 -4.53 1.19 -10.21
CA VAL A 104 -5.30 1.50 -11.42
C VAL A 104 -6.22 0.34 -11.83
N ASP A 105 -5.66 -0.85 -12.05
CA ASP A 105 -6.38 -2.00 -12.61
C ASP A 105 -6.37 -3.19 -11.64
N VAL A 106 -6.89 -2.96 -10.44
CA VAL A 106 -6.97 -3.99 -9.40
C VAL A 106 -8.24 -4.83 -9.54
N ASN A 107 -8.19 -6.08 -9.07
CA ASN A 107 -9.35 -6.97 -9.06
C ASN A 107 -10.32 -6.60 -7.94
N PRO A 108 -11.52 -6.08 -8.23
CA PRO A 108 -12.46 -5.60 -7.22
C PRO A 108 -13.04 -6.72 -6.35
N LEU A 109 -12.88 -7.99 -6.74
CA LEU A 109 -13.26 -9.13 -5.90
C LEU A 109 -12.28 -9.38 -4.75
N HIS A 110 -11.06 -8.87 -4.83
CA HIS A 110 -10.04 -9.05 -3.80
C HIS A 110 -9.71 -7.75 -3.07
N ILE A 111 -9.57 -6.64 -3.82
CA ILE A 111 -9.22 -5.32 -3.29
C ILE A 111 -10.00 -4.22 -4.01
N GLU A 112 -10.56 -3.31 -3.22
CA GLU A 112 -11.24 -2.11 -3.69
C GLU A 112 -10.48 -0.88 -3.19
N VAL A 113 -10.13 0.06 -4.08
CA VAL A 113 -9.54 1.35 -3.69
C VAL A 113 -10.69 2.34 -3.43
N LEU A 114 -10.87 2.72 -2.16
CA LEU A 114 -11.98 3.56 -1.71
C LEU A 114 -11.69 5.06 -1.88
N SER A 115 -10.47 5.47 -1.54
CA SER A 115 -10.04 6.86 -1.64
C SER A 115 -8.52 6.94 -1.62
N SER A 116 -7.97 8.09 -2.00
CA SER A 116 -6.54 8.36 -1.93
C SER A 116 -6.25 9.72 -1.29
N ARG A 117 -5.09 9.84 -0.66
CA ARG A 117 -4.58 11.10 -0.09
C ARG A 117 -3.07 11.14 -0.15
N LEU A 118 -2.51 12.35 -0.15
CA LEU A 118 -1.07 12.53 0.03
C LEU A 118 -0.67 12.14 1.46
N THR A 119 0.34 11.28 1.57
CA THR A 119 1.00 10.93 2.83
C THR A 119 1.80 12.14 3.29
N ARG A 120 1.60 12.58 4.53
CA ARG A 120 2.41 13.67 5.08
C ARG A 120 3.81 13.15 5.46
N PRO A 121 4.86 13.99 5.42
CA PRO A 121 6.21 13.56 5.76
C PRO A 121 6.39 13.03 7.19
N ASP A 122 5.43 13.25 8.08
CA ASP A 122 5.43 12.87 9.49
C ASP A 122 4.58 11.62 9.80
N GLU A 123 3.97 10.96 8.81
CA GLU A 123 3.18 9.73 9.02
C GLU A 123 4.01 8.41 8.96
N PHE A 124 5.30 8.48 9.31
CA PHE A 124 6.22 7.33 9.31
C PHE A 124 6.56 6.85 10.72
#